data_AF-T1G5N2-F1
#
_entry.id   AF-T1G5N2-F1
#
_cell.length_a   1.000
_cell.length_b   1.000
_cell.length_c   1.000
_cell.angle_alpha   90.00
_cell.angle_beta   90.00
_cell.angle_gamma   90.00
#
_symmetry.space_group_name_H-M   'P 1'
#
loop_
_entity.id
_entity.type
_entity.pdbx_description
1 polymer ?
#
loop_
_entity_poly.entity_id
_entity_poly.type
_entity_poly.pdbx_seq_one_letter_code
_entity_poly.pdbx_strand_id
1 'polypeptide(L)'
;TDVKLLTSRLCGGNILKEGEDPVLKDKSEYPDWLWSLRLTRSPPPLEEIDQDSWQYWKRVNKLDKKRRGQELALKYKYHKF
;
A
#
# COMPACT_ATOMS: atom_id res chain seq x y z
N THR A 1 -27.46 -4.12 -1.98
CA THR A 1 -26.23 -4.84 -1.64
C THR A 1 -26.56 -5.86 -0.58
N ASP A 2 -26.26 -7.14 -0.80
CA ASP A 2 -26.54 -8.20 0.17
C ASP A 2 -25.34 -8.41 1.09
N VAL A 3 -25.56 -8.20 2.39
CA VAL A 3 -24.54 -8.32 3.44
C VAL A 3 -24.07 -9.76 3.59
N LYS A 4 -24.96 -10.75 3.39
CA LYS A 4 -24.61 -12.17 3.53
C LYS A 4 -23.67 -12.64 2.43
N LEU A 5 -23.83 -12.09 1.23
CA LEU A 5 -22.95 -12.39 0.09
C LEU A 5 -21.54 -11.82 0.30
N LEU A 6 -21.44 -10.55 0.71
CA LEU A 6 -20.16 -9.85 0.87
C LEU A 6 -19.31 -10.38 2.03
N THR A 7 -19.95 -10.97 3.04
CA THR A 7 -19.26 -11.56 4.20
C THR A 7 -18.81 -13.00 3.96
N SER A 8 -19.37 -13.69 2.97
CA SER A 8 -19.06 -15.10 2.67
C SER A 8 -18.19 -15.29 1.43
N ARG A 9 -18.28 -14.39 0.45
CA ARG A 9 -17.54 -14.48 -0.82
C ARG A 9 -16.77 -13.20 -1.12
N LEU A 10 -15.60 -13.37 -1.74
CA LEU A 10 -14.84 -12.26 -2.31
C LEU A 10 -15.47 -11.84 -3.65
N CYS A 11 -16.49 -11.01 -3.56
CA CYS A 11 -17.22 -10.51 -4.72
C CYS A 11 -16.28 -9.69 -5.62
N GLY A 12 -16.19 -10.05 -6.91
CA GLY A 12 -15.29 -9.40 -7.89
C GLY A 12 -13.84 -9.89 -7.83
N GLY A 13 -13.58 -11.00 -7.13
CA GLY A 13 -12.28 -11.67 -7.13
C GLY A 13 -12.03 -12.47 -8.42
N ASN A 14 -13.08 -12.96 -9.08
CA ASN A 14 -12.96 -13.63 -10.36
C ASN A 14 -13.09 -12.63 -11.53
N ILE A 15 -12.06 -12.55 -12.38
CA ILE A 15 -12.04 -11.70 -13.59
C ILE A 15 -12.45 -12.46 -14.86
N LEU A 16 -12.57 -13.79 -14.78
CA LEU A 16 -12.91 -14.63 -15.92
C LEU A 16 -14.42 -14.57 -16.20
N LYS A 17 -14.79 -14.70 -17.48
CA LYS A 17 -16.20 -14.71 -17.90
C LYS A 17 -16.95 -15.95 -17.38
N GLU A 18 -16.22 -17.05 -17.22
CA GLU A 18 -16.73 -18.32 -16.72
C GLU A 18 -15.99 -18.65 -15.43
N GLY A 19 -16.74 -18.97 -14.38
CA GLY A 19 -16.22 -19.28 -13.05
C GLY A 19 -16.97 -18.57 -11.95
N GLU A 20 -16.84 -19.06 -10.72
CA GLU A 20 -17.45 -18.47 -9.54
C GLU A 20 -16.46 -17.61 -8.75
N ASP A 21 -16.97 -16.62 -8.03
CA ASP A 21 -16.18 -15.86 -7.07
C ASP A 21 -15.72 -16.75 -5.89
N PRO A 22 -14.46 -16.59 -5.43
CA PRO A 22 -13.91 -17.43 -4.39
C PRO A 22 -14.59 -17.21 -3.03
N VAL A 23 -14.82 -18.31 -2.32
CA VAL A 23 -15.41 -18.32 -0.98
C VAL A 23 -14.34 -18.00 0.07
N LEU A 24 -14.69 -17.17 1.04
CA LEU A 24 -13.82 -16.85 2.18
C LEU A 24 -13.72 -18.06 3.11
N LYS A 25 -12.50 -18.45 3.43
CA LYS A 25 -12.18 -19.59 4.30
C LYS A 25 -12.05 -19.13 5.75
N ASP A 26 -11.94 -20.10 6.66
CA ASP A 26 -11.61 -19.81 8.05
C ASP A 26 -10.20 -19.22 8.20
N LYS A 27 -10.01 -18.43 9.26
CA LYS A 27 -8.74 -17.74 9.56
C LYS A 27 -7.52 -18.67 9.55
N SER A 28 -7.69 -19.90 10.03
CA SER A 28 -6.64 -20.91 10.18
C SER A 28 -6.12 -21.48 8.86
N GLU A 29 -6.88 -21.33 7.77
CA GLU A 29 -6.44 -21.77 6.44
C GLU A 29 -5.51 -20.75 5.76
N TYR A 30 -5.47 -19.52 6.27
CA TYR A 30 -4.61 -18.48 5.74
C TYR A 30 -3.27 -18.44 6.47
N PRO A 31 -2.17 -18.14 5.77
CA PRO A 31 -0.86 -18.00 6.39
C PRO A 31 -0.82 -16.91 7.47
N ASP A 32 -0.02 -17.14 8.52
CA ASP A 32 0.09 -16.23 9.67
C ASP A 32 0.58 -14.82 9.31
N TRP A 33 1.39 -14.70 8.25
CA TRP A 33 1.92 -13.41 7.82
C TRP A 33 0.83 -12.43 7.38
N LEU A 34 -0.34 -12.93 6.95
CA LEU A 34 -1.47 -12.08 6.53
C LEU A 34 -1.94 -11.16 7.67
N TRP A 35 -1.97 -11.69 8.89
CA TRP A 35 -2.41 -10.97 10.08
C TRP A 35 -1.32 -10.06 10.66
N SER A 36 -0.09 -10.21 10.19
CA SER A 36 1.05 -9.38 10.58
C SER A 36 1.21 -8.14 9.69
N LEU A 37 0.39 -7.99 8.65
CA LEU A 37 0.44 -6.85 7.74
C LEU A 37 0.01 -5.56 8.44
N ARG A 38 0.74 -4.46 8.17
CA ARG A 38 0.37 -3.13 8.65
C ARG A 38 -0.84 -2.61 7.85
N LEU A 39 -1.95 -2.36 8.54
CA LEU A 39 -3.19 -1.81 7.95
C LEU A 39 -3.22 -0.28 7.92
N THR A 40 -2.23 0.38 8.53
CA THR A 40 -2.16 1.84 8.58
C THR A 40 -1.88 2.43 7.21
N ARG A 41 -2.72 3.38 6.77
CA ARG A 41 -2.55 4.08 5.49
C ARG A 41 -1.24 4.87 5.40
N SER A 42 -0.80 5.44 6.53
CA SER A 42 0.44 6.20 6.56
C SER A 42 1.64 5.25 6.62
N PRO A 43 2.69 5.49 5.81
CA PRO A 43 3.96 4.79 6.00
C PRO A 43 4.52 5.13 7.38
N PRO A 44 5.30 4.21 7.99
CA PRO A 44 5.99 4.49 9.24
C PRO A 44 6.92 5.71 9.10
N PRO A 45 7.11 6.48 10.18
CA PRO A 45 8.12 7.52 10.22
C PRO A 45 9.50 6.92 10.00
N LEU A 46 10.43 7.71 9.48
CA LEU A 46 11.75 7.22 9.09
C LEU A 46 12.54 6.66 10.28
N GLU A 47 12.32 7.21 11.47
CA GLU A 47 12.96 6.83 12.74
C GLU A 47 12.56 5.42 13.21
N GLU A 48 11.37 4.93 12.84
CA GLU A 48 10.89 3.60 13.20
C GLU A 48 11.37 2.51 12.23
N ILE A 49 11.92 2.89 11.08
CA ILE A 49 12.37 1.94 10.07
C ILE A 49 13.84 1.63 10.32
N ASP A 50 14.15 0.34 10.44
CA ASP A 50 15.52 -0.15 10.57
C ASP A 50 16.41 0.32 9.41
N GLN A 51 17.55 0.92 9.72
CA GLN A 51 18.44 1.56 8.75
C GLN A 51 19.13 0.58 7.81
N ASP A 52 19.31 -0.67 8.27
CA ASP A 52 19.89 -1.75 7.47
C ASP A 52 18.86 -2.39 6.52
N SER A 53 17.58 -1.99 6.64
CA SER A 53 16.51 -2.49 5.79
C SER A 53 16.46 -1.78 4.43
N TRP A 54 16.11 -2.52 3.38
CA TRP A 54 15.85 -1.94 2.07
C TRP A 54 14.69 -0.92 2.09
N GLN A 55 13.69 -1.14 2.95
CA GLN A 55 12.54 -0.26 3.11
C GLN A 55 12.96 1.16 3.54
N TYR A 56 13.95 1.26 4.43
CA TYR A 56 14.50 2.54 4.90
C TYR A 56 15.07 3.34 3.73
N TRP A 57 15.98 2.75 2.96
CA TRP A 57 16.61 3.41 1.83
C TRP A 57 15.63 3.78 0.73
N LYS A 58 14.61 2.94 0.47
CA LYS A 58 13.52 3.30 -0.44
C LYS A 58 12.76 4.54 0.05
N ARG A 59 12.53 4.66 1.36
CA ARG A 59 11.86 5.81 1.97
C ARG A 59 12.71 7.08 1.84
N VAL A 60 14.00 7.01 2.17
CA VAL A 60 14.97 8.11 2.02
C VAL A 60 14.98 8.61 0.58
N ASN A 61 15.12 7.72 -0.40
CA ASN A 61 15.11 8.07 -1.82
C ASN A 61 13.82 8.78 -2.27
N LYS A 62 12.66 8.35 -1.76
CA LYS A 62 11.37 8.99 -2.06
C LYS A 62 11.30 10.41 -1.48
N LEU A 63 11.78 10.62 -0.25
CA LEU A 63 11.82 11.93 0.39
C LEU A 63 12.75 12.88 -0.35
N ASP A 64 13.92 12.40 -0.75
CA ASP A 64 14.90 13.18 -1.51
C ASP A 64 14.39 13.58 -2.90
N LYS A 65 13.71 12.67 -3.62
CA LYS A 65 12.98 13.01 -4.86
C LYS A 65 11.93 14.10 -4.66
N LYS A 66 11.15 14.02 -3.57
CA LYS A 66 10.14 15.02 -3.23
C LYS A 66 10.78 16.39 -2.99
N ARG A 67 11.85 16.44 -2.18
CA ARG A 67 12.61 17.66 -1.90
C ARG A 67 13.13 18.30 -3.19
N ARG A 68 13.80 17.53 -4.04
CA ARG A 68 14.30 18.03 -5.34
C ARG A 68 13.17 18.57 -6.23
N GLY A 69 12.03 17.89 -6.27
CA GLY A 69 10.87 18.36 -7.02
C GLY A 69 10.34 19.70 -6.51
N GLN A 70 10.33 19.91 -5.19
CA GLN A 70 9.93 21.18 -4.57
C GLN A 70 10.94 22.30 -4.89
N GLU A 71 12.23 22.03 -4.76
CA GLU A 71 13.30 22.98 -5.10
C GLU A 71 13.23 23.40 -6.57
N LEU A 72 13.01 22.44 -7.47
CA LEU A 72 12.86 22.70 -8.90
C LEU A 72 11.63 23.57 -9.18
N ALA A 73 10.49 23.24 -8.56
CA ALA A 73 9.26 24.03 -8.70
C ALA A 73 9.45 25.48 -8.20
N LEU A 74 10.17 25.67 -7.10
CA LEU A 74 10.53 26.99 -6.59
C LEU A 74 11.42 27.74 -7.58
N LYS A 75 12.48 27.10 -8.09
CA LYS A 75 13.36 27.70 -9.12
C LYS A 75 12.56 28.19 -10.33
N TYR A 76 11.67 27.35 -10.88
CA TYR A 76 10.82 27.76 -12.01
C TYR A 76 9.84 28.88 -11.66
N LYS A 77 9.31 28.93 -10.44
CA LYS A 77 8.40 29.98 -10.00
C LYS A 77 9.07 31.35 -9.96
N TYR A 78 10.31 31.42 -9.47
CA TYR A 78 11.04 32.67 -9.28
C TYR A 78 11.92 33.08 -10.47
N HIS A 79 12.26 32.17 -11.37
CA HIS A 79 13.03 32.49 -12.59
C HIS A 79 12.15 33.01 -13.75
N LYS A 80 10.83 33.05 -13.57
CA LYS A 80 9.85 33.55 -14.57
C LYS A 80 9.53 35.05 -14.38
N PHE A 81 10.25 35.74 -13.50
CA PHE A 81 10.17 37.18 -13.25
C PHE A 81 11.57 37.79 -13.37
#